data_AF-W2CU38-F1
#
_entry.id   AF-W2CU38-F1
#
_cell.length_a   1.000
_cell.length_b   1.000
_cell.length_c   1.000
_cell.angle_alpha   90.00
_cell.angle_beta   90.00
_cell.angle_gamma   90.00
#
_symmetry.space_group_name_H-M   'P 1'
#
loop_
_entity.id
_entity.type
_entity.pdbx_description
1 polymer ?
#
loop_
_entity_poly.entity_id
_entity_poly.type
_entity_poly.pdbx_seq_one_letter_code
_entity_poly.pdbx_strand_id
1 'polypeptide(L)'
;LLDQSTRITICGHFGIRQQKIFDSYMKVLLDIRNHCAHGGVLYDLALPRPIKKGPAGKKDMEPADYQGLYGALRVVLYMIGNVSKNRQQDLKNEL
;
A
#
# COMPACT_ATOMS: atom_id res chain seq x y z
N LEU A 1 -1.32 13.45 20.89
CA LEU A 1 -1.27 12.05 20.41
C LEU A 1 -2.67 11.67 19.94
N LEU A 2 -2.87 11.33 18.66
CA LEU A 2 -4.17 10.84 18.19
C LEU A 2 -4.55 9.57 18.96
N ASP A 3 -5.77 9.56 19.51
CA ASP A 3 -6.34 8.50 20.33
C ASP A 3 -6.35 7.15 19.59
N GLN A 4 -6.11 6.06 20.32
CA GLN A 4 -6.00 4.72 19.73
C GLN A 4 -7.32 4.27 19.08
N SER A 5 -8.46 4.65 19.64
CA SER A 5 -9.76 4.34 19.04
C SER A 5 -9.93 5.06 17.69
N THR A 6 -9.49 6.32 17.59
CA THR A 6 -9.53 7.08 16.34
C THR A 6 -8.70 6.40 15.25
N ARG A 7 -7.50 5.91 15.58
CA ARG A 7 -6.65 5.18 14.61
C ARG A 7 -7.33 3.90 14.12
N ILE A 8 -7.95 3.15 15.01
CA ILE A 8 -8.68 1.92 14.66
C ILE A 8 -9.88 2.25 13.76
N THR A 9 -10.64 3.29 14.07
CA THR A 9 -11.76 3.76 13.23
C THR A 9 -11.28 4.11 11.82
N ILE A 10 -10.20 4.88 11.70
CA ILE A 10 -9.59 5.21 10.41
C ILE A 10 -9.20 3.93 9.66
N CYS A 11 -8.50 2.98 10.30
CA CYS A 11 -8.14 1.70 9.67
C CYS A 11 -9.38 0.95 9.14
N GLY A 12 -10.48 0.99 9.91
CA GLY A 12 -11.75 0.37 9.56
C GLY A 12 -12.38 0.92 8.28
N HIS A 13 -12.25 2.22 8.01
CA HIS A 13 -12.71 2.83 6.75
C HIS A 13 -12.00 2.28 5.51
N PHE A 14 -10.78 1.75 5.67
CA PHE A 14 -10.05 1.09 4.61
C PHE A 14 -10.25 -0.43 4.62
N GLY A 15 -11.19 -0.97 5.40
CA GLY A 15 -11.41 -2.42 5.52
C GLY A 15 -10.25 -3.16 6.21
N ILE A 16 -9.39 -2.46 6.95
CA ILE A 16 -8.24 -3.04 7.65
C ILE A 16 -8.51 -3.06 9.16
N ARG A 17 -8.54 -4.26 9.75
CA ARG A 17 -8.84 -4.44 11.18
C ARG A 17 -7.63 -4.26 12.09
N GLN A 18 -6.42 -4.55 11.59
CA GLN A 18 -5.20 -4.50 12.39
C GLN A 18 -4.40 -3.26 12.03
N GLN A 19 -4.25 -2.34 12.98
CA GLN A 19 -3.52 -1.07 12.78
C GLN A 19 -2.13 -1.28 12.19
N LYS A 20 -1.39 -2.31 12.64
CA LYS A 20 -0.06 -2.63 12.11
C LYS A 20 -0.03 -2.91 10.60
N ILE A 21 -1.12 -3.40 10.01
CA ILE A 21 -1.24 -3.64 8.57
C ILE A 21 -1.44 -2.29 7.87
N PHE A 22 -2.34 -1.46 8.39
CA PHE A 22 -2.58 -0.11 7.87
C PHE A 22 -1.30 0.74 7.91
N ASP A 23 -0.59 0.75 9.05
CA ASP A 23 0.68 1.43 9.21
C ASP A 23 1.75 0.92 8.23
N SER A 24 1.72 -0.38 7.90
CA SER A 24 2.59 -0.95 6.87
C SER A 24 2.26 -0.40 5.49
N TYR A 25 0.97 -0.27 5.15
CA TYR A 25 0.55 0.26 3.85
C TYR A 25 0.87 1.75 3.72
N MET A 26 0.65 2.53 4.79
CA MET A 26 1.05 3.94 4.82
C MET A 26 2.54 4.13 4.60
N LYS A 27 3.39 3.29 5.22
CA LYS A 27 4.84 3.33 5.02
C LYS A 27 5.22 3.04 3.56
N VAL A 28 4.61 2.04 2.94
CA VAL A 28 4.81 1.73 1.52
C VAL A 28 4.47 2.93 0.63
N LEU A 29 3.34 3.60 0.88
CA LEU A 29 2.98 4.81 0.12
C LEU A 29 4.03 5.92 0.27
N LEU A 30 4.55 6.13 1.49
CA LEU A 30 5.60 7.10 1.75
C LEU A 30 6.91 6.71 1.04
N ASP A 31 7.31 5.45 1.11
CA ASP A 31 8.53 4.92 0.50
C ASP A 31 8.49 5.11 -1.03
N ILE A 32 7.37 4.73 -1.69
CA ILE A 32 7.20 4.95 -3.13
C ILE A 32 7.25 6.44 -3.47
N ARG A 33 6.50 7.29 -2.75
CA ARG A 33 6.47 8.74 -2.99
C ARG A 33 7.85 9.37 -2.85
N ASN A 34 8.62 8.93 -1.86
CA ASN A 34 10.00 9.38 -1.67
C ASN A 34 10.88 8.90 -2.82
N HIS A 35 10.80 7.63 -3.22
CA HIS A 35 11.57 7.07 -4.32
C HIS A 35 11.33 7.83 -5.63
N CYS A 36 10.06 8.10 -5.97
CA CYS A 36 9.69 8.92 -7.13
C CYS A 36 10.28 10.33 -7.04
N ALA A 37 10.23 10.96 -5.87
CA ALA A 37 10.73 12.33 -5.67
C ALA A 37 12.25 12.45 -5.81
N HIS A 38 12.99 11.39 -5.52
CA HIS A 38 14.45 11.35 -5.67
C HIS A 38 14.92 10.99 -7.08
N GLY A 39 14.00 10.86 -8.06
CA GLY A 39 14.33 10.49 -9.43
C GLY A 39 14.74 9.03 -9.59
N GLY A 40 14.38 8.17 -8.63
CA GLY A 40 14.68 6.74 -8.68
C GLY A 40 13.85 6.01 -9.73
N VAL A 41 14.48 5.09 -10.47
CA VAL A 41 13.76 4.16 -11.35
C VAL A 41 12.92 3.22 -10.48
N LEU A 42 11.62 3.14 -10.76
CA LEU A 42 10.68 2.33 -9.96
C LEU A 42 10.84 0.82 -10.17
N TYR A 43 11.33 0.38 -11.32
CA TYR A 43 11.50 -1.04 -11.64
C TYR A 43 12.41 -1.77 -10.65
N ASP A 44 13.40 -1.07 -10.09
CA ASP A 44 14.32 -1.60 -9.08
C ASP A 44 13.91 -1.23 -7.65
N LEU A 45 12.63 -0.91 -7.41
CA LEU A 45 12.15 -0.57 -6.08
C LEU A 45 12.36 -1.76 -5.13
N ALA A 46 13.15 -1.53 -4.09
CA ALA A 46 13.32 -2.42 -2.95
C ALA A 46 12.81 -1.74 -1.69
N LEU A 47 11.70 -2.22 -1.15
CA LEU A 47 11.13 -1.68 0.08
C LEU A 47 12.02 -2.01 1.28
N PRO A 48 12.33 -1.03 2.15
CA PRO A 48 13.19 -1.24 3.32
C PRO A 48 12.64 -2.29 4.30
N ARG A 49 11.33 -2.51 4.29
CA ARG A 49 10.63 -3.51 5.11
C ARG A 49 9.58 -4.24 4.29
N PRO A 50 9.40 -5.55 4.49
CA PRO A 50 8.32 -6.29 3.86
C PRO A 50 6.94 -5.71 4.18
N ILE A 51 6.09 -5.68 3.16
CA ILE A 51 4.67 -5.35 3.29
C ILE A 51 4.02 -6.38 4.21
N LYS A 52 3.24 -5.94 5.20
CA LYS A 52 2.46 -6.88 6.03
C LYS A 52 1.34 -7.51 5.22
N LYS A 53 1.20 -8.83 5.32
CA LYS A 53 0.07 -9.59 4.78
C LYS A 53 -1.25 -8.99 5.26
N GLY A 54 -2.14 -8.73 4.32
CA GLY A 54 -3.40 -8.02 4.53
C GLY A 54 -4.18 -7.95 3.22
N PRO A 55 -5.26 -7.16 3.16
CA PRO A 55 -6.22 -7.19 2.05
C PRO A 55 -5.66 -6.74 0.68
N ALA A 56 -4.53 -6.01 0.64
CA ALA A 56 -3.84 -5.72 -0.62
C ALA A 56 -3.06 -6.93 -1.17
N GLY A 57 -2.57 -7.79 -0.27
CA GLY A 57 -1.92 -9.06 -0.61
C GLY A 57 -2.97 -10.12 -0.85
N LYS A 58 -3.29 -10.42 -2.12
CA LYS A 58 -4.17 -11.56 -2.43
C LYS A 58 -3.32 -12.84 -2.49
N LYS A 59 -4.01 -13.97 -2.69
CA LYS A 59 -3.44 -15.33 -2.71
C LYS A 59 -2.32 -15.55 -3.75
N ASP A 60 -2.12 -14.62 -4.66
CA ASP A 60 -1.23 -14.68 -5.81
C ASP A 60 0.11 -13.95 -5.61
N MET A 61 0.36 -13.37 -4.43
CA MET A 61 1.66 -12.75 -4.13
C MET A 61 2.65 -13.77 -3.55
N GLU A 62 3.78 -13.92 -4.23
CA GLU A 62 4.93 -14.69 -3.78
C GLU A 62 5.75 -13.92 -2.72
N PRO A 63 6.60 -14.59 -1.92
CA PRO A 63 7.39 -13.93 -0.89
C PRO A 63 8.21 -12.72 -1.38
N ALA A 64 8.78 -12.80 -2.59
CA ALA A 64 9.56 -11.71 -3.20
C ALA A 64 8.72 -10.46 -3.48
N ASP A 65 7.42 -10.63 -3.77
CA ASP A 65 6.52 -9.53 -4.11
C ASP A 65 6.28 -8.58 -2.93
N TYR A 66 6.46 -9.06 -1.69
CA TYR A 66 6.25 -8.27 -0.49
C TYR A 66 7.34 -7.22 -0.24
N GLN A 67 8.42 -7.21 -1.03
CA GLN A 67 9.47 -6.18 -0.95
C GLN A 67 9.72 -5.46 -2.28
N GLY A 68 9.09 -5.88 -3.37
CA GLY A 68 9.30 -5.29 -4.70
C GLY A 68 8.20 -4.32 -5.14
N LEU A 69 8.39 -3.74 -6.33
CA LEU A 69 7.44 -2.83 -6.98
C LEU A 69 6.03 -3.44 -7.09
N TYR A 70 5.92 -4.73 -7.43
CA TYR A 70 4.62 -5.36 -7.63
C TYR A 70 3.75 -5.30 -6.37
N GLY A 71 4.26 -5.71 -5.21
CA GLY A 71 3.51 -5.58 -3.95
C GLY A 71 3.24 -4.12 -3.58
N ALA A 72 4.18 -3.22 -3.88
CA ALA A 72 4.03 -1.79 -3.64
C ALA A 72 2.85 -1.21 -4.46
N LEU A 73 2.76 -1.54 -5.76
CA LEU A 73 1.65 -1.18 -6.64
C LEU A 73 0.32 -1.78 -6.19
N ARG A 74 0.33 -3.02 -5.68
CA ARG A 74 -0.86 -3.66 -5.12
C ARG A 74 -1.41 -2.89 -3.91
N VAL A 75 -0.53 -2.38 -3.05
CA VAL A 75 -0.92 -1.48 -1.96
C VAL A 75 -1.49 -0.17 -2.50
N VAL A 76 -0.85 0.47 -3.47
CA VAL A 76 -1.35 1.71 -4.09
C VAL A 76 -2.75 1.52 -4.68
N LEU A 77 -2.94 0.48 -5.50
CA LEU A 77 -4.22 0.12 -6.09
C LEU A 77 -5.29 -0.12 -5.03
N TYR A 78 -4.94 -0.84 -3.95
CA TYR A 78 -5.86 -1.09 -2.85
C TYR A 78 -6.27 0.20 -2.15
N MET A 79 -5.32 1.06 -1.81
CA MET A 79 -5.56 2.31 -1.10
C MET A 79 -6.39 3.29 -1.93
N ILE A 80 -6.06 3.47 -3.22
CA ILE A 80 -6.87 4.30 -4.13
C ILE A 80 -8.28 3.72 -4.28
N GLY A 81 -8.43 2.40 -4.39
CA GLY A 81 -9.73 1.76 -4.51
C GLY A 81 -10.62 1.87 -3.27
N ASN A 82 -10.06 2.14 -2.09
CA ASN A 82 -10.86 2.46 -0.90
C ASN A 82 -11.36 3.92 -0.93
N VAL A 83 -10.65 4.82 -1.62
CA VAL A 83 -11.03 6.22 -1.78
C VAL A 83 -11.98 6.42 -2.97
N SER A 84 -11.69 5.80 -4.11
CA SER A 84 -12.49 5.89 -5.32
C SER A 84 -12.25 4.67 -6.22
N LYS A 85 -13.34 3.94 -6.51
CA LYS A 85 -13.30 2.82 -7.46
C LYS A 85 -12.96 3.27 -8.88
N ASN A 86 -13.43 4.45 -9.28
CA ASN A 86 -13.15 5.00 -10.61
C ASN A 86 -11.66 5.28 -10.77
N ARG A 87 -11.03 6.00 -9.82
CA ARG A 87 -9.57 6.26 -9.87
C ARG A 87 -8.73 5.00 -9.84
N GLN A 88 -9.18 3.98 -9.12
CA GLN A 88 -8.50 2.68 -9.14
C GLN A 88 -8.57 2.05 -10.53
N GLN A 89 -9.71 2.16 -11.21
CA GLN A 89 -9.87 1.63 -12.56
C GLN A 89 -9.05 2.43 -13.57
N ASP A 90 -9.05 3.76 -13.47
CA ASP A 90 -8.22 4.62 -14.32
C ASP A 90 -6.74 4.24 -14.19
N LEU A 91 -6.22 4.10 -12.96
CA LEU A 91 -4.85 3.66 -12.73
C LEU A 91 -4.57 2.27 -13.33
N LYS A 92 -5.50 1.32 -13.24
CA LYS A 92 -5.30 -0.01 -13.88
C LYS A 92 -5.27 0.05 -15.39
N ASN A 93 -5.92 1.03 -16.00
CA ASN A 93 -5.94 1.19 -17.45
C ASN A 93 -4.64 1.86 -17.96
N GLU A 94 -3.94 2.60 -17.09
CA GLU A 94 -2.66 3.27 -17.40
C GLU A 94 -1.42 2.42 -17.11
N LEU A 95 -1.55 1.35 -16.31
CA LEU A 95 -0.49 0.37 -16.00
C LEU A 95 -0.40 -0.71 -17.08
#